data_AF-A0A085EU58-F1
#
_entry.id   AF-A0A085EU58-F1
#
_cell.length_a   1.000
_cell.length_b   1.000
_cell.length_c   1.000
_cell.angle_alpha   90.00
_cell.angle_beta   90.00
_cell.angle_gamma   90.00
#
_symmetry.space_group_name_H-M   'P 1'
#
loop_
_entity.id
_entity.type
_entity.pdbx_description
1 polymer ?
#
loop_
_entity_poly.entity_id
_entity_poly.type
_entity_poly.pdbx_seq_one_letter_code
_entity_poly.pdbx_strand_id
1 'polypeptide(L)' 'MKPQLRPQITQCEGKRSYPTWSLARDGRGPSERLDIYRCPHCGQFHLGNKPKGQGRPKPPPPAIELEF' A
#
# COMPACT_ATOMS: atom_id res chain seq x y z
N MET A 1 3.63 -15.05 24.30
CA MET A 1 4.64 -14.37 23.47
C MET A 1 4.01 -13.11 22.92
N LYS A 2 4.48 -11.91 23.32
CA LYS A 2 3.94 -10.65 22.79
C LYS A 2 4.44 -10.48 21.35
N PRO A 3 3.58 -10.28 20.33
CA PRO A 3 4.06 -10.03 18.99
C PRO A 3 4.83 -8.70 19.00
N GLN A 4 6.13 -8.79 18.76
CA GLN A 4 6.99 -7.63 18.54
C GLN A 4 6.46 -6.88 17.31
N LEU A 5 5.87 -5.71 17.51
CA LEU A 5 5.58 -4.77 16.42
C LEU A 5 6.92 -4.35 15.82
N ARG A 6 7.36 -5.05 14.78
CA ARG A 6 8.43 -4.57 13.92
C ARG A 6 7.96 -3.26 13.30
N PRO A 7 8.75 -2.17 13.37
CA PRO A 7 8.42 -0.96 12.63
C PRO A 7 8.39 -1.34 11.13
N GLN A 8 7.20 -1.41 10.56
CA GLN A 8 6.94 -1.65 9.13
C GLN A 8 7.34 -0.42 8.28
N ILE A 9 8.50 0.17 8.56
CA ILE A 9 8.94 1.45 7.99
C ILE A 9 9.61 1.25 6.61
N THR A 10 9.91 0.03 6.18
CA THR A 10 10.54 -0.21 4.87
C THR A 10 9.59 0.00 3.68
N GLN A 11 8.27 -0.03 3.88
CA GLN A 11 7.32 0.00 2.75
C GLN A 11 7.21 1.36 2.06
N CYS A 12 7.64 2.42 2.74
CA CYS A 12 7.65 3.79 2.22
C CYS A 12 9.05 4.28 1.87
N GLU A 13 10.09 3.48 2.15
CA GLU A 13 11.47 3.86 1.91
C GLU A 13 11.72 4.11 0.41
N GLY A 14 12.36 5.24 0.08
CA GLY A 14 12.58 5.68 -1.30
C GLY A 14 11.37 6.29 -2.01
N LYS A 15 10.17 6.29 -1.41
CA LYS A 15 8.98 6.95 -2.00
C LYS A 15 8.84 8.37 -1.46
N ARG A 16 8.66 9.34 -2.36
CA ARG A 16 8.31 10.71 -1.94
C ARG A 16 6.90 10.73 -1.33
N SER A 17 6.77 11.20 -0.10
CA SER A 17 5.51 11.39 0.62
C SER A 17 4.99 12.81 0.44
N TYR A 18 3.67 12.92 0.33
CA TYR A 18 2.97 14.19 0.24
C TYR A 18 1.83 14.22 1.27
N PRO A 19 1.65 15.34 2.00
CA PRO A 19 0.63 15.44 3.04
C PRO A 19 -0.78 15.61 2.46
N THR A 20 -0.91 16.11 1.22
CA THR A 20 -2.19 16.29 0.54
C THR A 20 -2.13 15.76 -0.88
N TRP A 21 -3.30 15.44 -1.44
CA TRP A 21 -3.43 14.98 -2.82
C TRP A 21 -2.99 16.06 -3.81
N SER A 22 -3.28 17.34 -3.55
CA SER A 22 -2.88 18.46 -4.42
C SER A 22 -1.36 18.57 -4.54
N LEU A 23 -0.62 18.47 -3.43
CA LEU A 23 0.84 18.48 -3.45
C LEU A 23 1.41 17.26 -4.17
N ALA A 24 0.76 16.10 -4.07
CA ALA A 24 1.13 14.93 -4.85
C ALA A 24 0.87 15.14 -6.35
N ARG A 25 -0.23 15.79 -6.72
CA ARG A 25 -0.54 16.16 -8.12
C ARG A 25 0.50 17.10 -8.69
N ASP A 26 0.86 18.13 -7.95
CA ASP A 26 1.86 19.10 -8.39
C ASP A 26 3.24 18.44 -8.51
N GLY A 27 3.59 17.56 -7.55
CA GLY A 27 4.83 16.77 -7.59
C GLY A 27 4.88 15.67 -8.67
N ARG A 28 3.73 15.23 -9.19
CA ARG A 28 3.64 14.30 -10.34
C ARG A 28 4.02 15.00 -11.64
N GLY A 29 3.72 16.29 -11.76
CA GLY A 29 3.91 17.05 -12.99
C GLY A 29 3.18 16.40 -14.18
N PRO A 30 3.73 16.47 -15.41
CA PRO A 30 3.12 15.90 -16.61
C PRO A 30 3.28 14.38 -16.72
N SER A 31 3.88 13.72 -15.72
CA SER A 31 4.14 12.27 -15.76
C SER A 31 2.86 11.49 -15.54
N GLU A 32 2.14 11.20 -16.63
CA GLU A 32 0.88 10.44 -16.59
C GLU A 32 1.04 9.00 -16.11
N ARG A 33 2.26 8.47 -16.10
CA ARG A 33 2.58 7.07 -15.79
C ARG A 33 2.48 6.68 -14.32
N LEU A 34 2.37 7.63 -13.39
CA LEU A 34 2.29 7.36 -11.96
C LEU A 34 0.92 7.78 -11.41
N ASP A 35 0.25 6.89 -10.69
CA ASP A 35 -0.97 7.24 -9.98
C ASP A 35 -0.67 7.82 -8.59
N ILE A 36 -1.56 8.70 -8.13
CA ILE A 36 -1.55 9.20 -6.76
C ILE A 36 -2.41 8.25 -5.92
N TYR A 37 -1.83 7.64 -4.89
CA TYR A 37 -2.57 6.81 -3.95
C TYR A 37 -2.25 7.17 -2.51
N ARG A 38 -3.24 6.98 -1.62
CA ARG A 38 -3.05 7.10 -0.17
C ARG A 38 -2.45 5.80 0.35
N CYS A 39 -1.28 5.89 0.97
CA CYS A 39 -0.59 4.73 1.51
C CYS A 39 -1.24 4.30 2.83
N PRO A 40 -1.64 3.03 2.99
CA PRO A 40 -2.24 2.55 4.25
C PRO A 40 -1.22 2.43 5.39
N HIS A 41 0.09 2.47 5.10
CA HIS A 41 1.15 2.32 6.09
C HIS A 41 1.45 3.61 6.85
N CYS A 42 1.59 4.73 6.11
CA CYS A 42 1.95 6.03 6.67
C CYS A 42 0.82 7.06 6.60
N GLY A 43 -0.28 6.76 5.91
CA GLY A 43 -1.42 7.65 5.70
C GLY A 43 -1.19 8.80 4.71
N GLN A 44 0.05 8.98 4.24
CA GLN A 44 0.46 10.01 3.28
C GLN A 44 0.12 9.61 1.83
N PHE A 45 0.14 10.59 0.94
CA PHE A 45 0.00 10.37 -0.49
C PHE A 45 1.36 10.08 -1.12
N HIS A 46 1.40 9.12 -2.03
CA HIS A 46 2.59 8.74 -2.77
C HIS A 46 2.29 8.63 -4.27
N LEU A 47 3.33 8.77 -5.08
CA LEU A 47 3.29 8.53 -6.52
C LEU A 47 3.82 7.14 -6.83
N GLY A 48 3.08 6.38 -7.64
CA GLY A 48 3.50 5.03 -8.03
C GLY A 48 2.40 4.27 -8.75
N ASN A 49 2.72 3.06 -9.20
CA ASN A 49 1.69 2.11 -9.57
C ASN A 49 1.01 1.61 -8.29
N LYS A 50 -0.31 1.82 -8.17
CA LYS A 50 -1.08 1.30 -7.03
C LYS A 50 -0.75 -0.20 -6.87
N PRO A 51 -0.29 -0.67 -5.70
CA PRO A 51 0.12 -2.06 -5.55
C PRO A 51 -1.06 -2.97 -5.86
N LYS A 52 -0.87 -3.84 -6.87
CA LYS A 52 -1.85 -4.84 -7.30
C LYS A 52 -2.04 -5.84 -6.15
N GLY A 53 -3.10 -5.67 -5.37
CA GLY A 53 -3.37 -6.52 -4.19
C GLY A 53 -4.21 -5.84 -3.12
N GLN A 54 -4.25 -4.51 -3.06
CA GLN A 54 -5.21 -3.79 -2.21
C GLN A 54 -6.62 -3.88 -2.80
N GLY A 55 -7.35 -4.95 -2.45
CA GLY A 55 -8.76 -5.12 -2.81
C GLY A 55 -9.13 -6.49 -3.35
N ARG A 56 -8.17 -7.41 -3.58
CA ARG A 56 -8.53 -8.80 -3.86
C ARG A 56 -8.81 -9.47 -2.52
N PRO A 57 -10.03 -10.00 -2.27
CA PRO A 57 -10.28 -10.81 -1.10
C PRO A 57 -9.23 -11.92 -1.05
N LYS A 58 -8.66 -12.17 0.13
CA LYS A 58 -7.77 -13.31 0.32
C LYS A 58 -8.59 -14.56 -0.09
N PRO A 59 -8.04 -15.45 -0.94
CA PRO A 59 -8.78 -16.67 -1.28
C PRO A 59 -9.18 -17.39 0.02
N PRO A 60 -10.38 -17.98 0.08
CA PRO A 60 -10.78 -18.75 1.24
C PRO A 60 -9.75 -19.85 1.49
N PRO A 61 -9.48 -20.21 2.77
CA PRO A 61 -8.62 -21.35 3.07
C PRO A 61 -9.16 -22.60 2.36
N PRO A 62 -8.28 -23.51 1.90
CA PRO A 62 -8.72 -24.77 1.32
C PRO A 62 -9.61 -25.52 2.32
N ALA A 63 -10.73 -26.07 1.85
CA ALA A 63 -11.56 -26.93 2.66
C ALA A 63 -10.74 -28.17 3.04
N ILE A 64 -10.49 -28.36 4.33
CA ILE A 64 -9.92 -29.59 4.84
C ILE A 64 -11.10 -30.55 4.96
N GLU A 65 -11.24 -31.48 4.02
CA GLU A 65 -12.16 -32.60 4.17
C GLU A 65 -11.60 -33.50 5.26
N LEU A 66 -12.17 -33.43 6.46
CA LEU A 66 -11.94 -34.40 7.51
C LEU A 66 -12.76 -35.64 7.13
N GLU A 67 -12.10 -36.62 6.53
CA GLU A 67 -12.64 -37.98 6.39
C GLU A 67 -12.84 -38.55 7.82
N PHE A 68 -14.08 -38.90 8.15
CA PHE A 68 -14.46 -39.61 9.38
C PHE A 68 -14.67 -41.09 9.08
#